data_AF-A0A7U2FG25-F1
#
_entry.id   AF-A0A7U2FG25-F1
#
_cell.length_a   1.000
_cell.length_b   1.000
_cell.length_c   1.000
_cell.angle_alpha   90.00
_cell.angle_beta   90.00
_cell.angle_gamma   90.00
#
_symmetry.space_group_name_H-M   'P 1'
#
loop_
_entity.id
_entity.type
_entity.pdbx_description
1 polymer ?
#
loop_
_entity_poly.entity_id
_entity_poly.type
_entity_poly.pdbx_seq_one_letter_code
_entity_poly.pdbx_strand_id
1 'polypeptide(L)'
;MLHPRMGKEVLTNHFQVSVLPVAILYEYRITGISPNEKRATKRRYIETAIQNTSFLRDNRKSFATDYFDTIISWVDLHSLGAGPKVGAYDESITDSADERRLIDVVDRDVTSHLNLRLSAPMDLAAFRSCVGSSHDNPAAYNPERTRANL
;
A
#
# COMPACT_ATOMS: atom_id res chain seq x y z
N MET A 1 40.69 -2.13 -40.85
CA MET A 1 40.85 -2.58 -39.45
C MET A 1 39.75 -1.93 -38.60
N LEU A 2 38.69 -2.67 -38.28
CA LEU A 2 37.64 -2.23 -37.36
C LEU A 2 38.12 -2.49 -35.92
N HIS A 3 38.27 -1.43 -35.12
CA HIS A 3 38.55 -1.59 -33.69
C HIS A 3 37.22 -1.95 -32.99
N PRO A 4 37.15 -3.05 -32.23
CA PRO A 4 35.97 -3.34 -31.43
C PRO A 4 35.85 -2.24 -30.37
N ARG A 5 34.69 -1.59 -30.30
CA ARG A 5 34.36 -0.69 -29.19
C ARG A 5 34.23 -1.54 -27.93
N MET A 6 35.33 -1.73 -27.22
CA MET A 6 35.27 -2.25 -25.85
C MET A 6 34.52 -1.21 -25.03
N GLY A 7 33.28 -1.53 -24.66
CA GLY A 7 32.47 -0.68 -23.81
C GLY A 7 33.22 -0.44 -22.51
N LYS A 8 33.41 0.81 -22.13
CA LYS A 8 34.00 1.15 -20.82
C LYS A 8 33.02 0.71 -19.74
N GLU A 9 33.49 -0.07 -18.79
CA GLU A 9 32.75 -0.32 -17.56
C GLU A 9 32.54 1.01 -16.83
N VAL A 10 31.30 1.27 -16.43
CA VAL A 10 30.91 2.47 -15.70
C VAL A 10 30.20 2.06 -14.43
N LEU A 11 30.59 2.68 -13.32
CA LEU A 11 29.83 2.58 -12.08
C LEU A 11 28.57 3.43 -12.21
N THR A 12 27.48 2.89 -11.70
CA THR A 12 26.17 3.56 -11.71
C THR A 12 25.61 3.56 -10.29
N ASN A 13 24.73 4.51 -9.98
CA ASN A 13 24.09 4.62 -8.66
C ASN A 13 22.95 3.60 -8.50
N HIS A 14 23.22 2.32 -8.80
CA HIS A 14 22.29 1.22 -8.61
C HIS A 14 22.74 0.39 -7.41
N PHE A 15 21.79 0.07 -6.54
CA PHE A 15 22.02 -0.80 -5.38
C PHE A 15 21.29 -2.11 -5.59
N GLN A 16 21.95 -3.22 -5.28
CA GLN A 16 21.29 -4.52 -5.25
C GLN A 16 20.43 -4.61 -3.99
N VAL A 17 19.13 -4.86 -4.18
CA VAL A 17 18.17 -5.06 -3.09
C VAL A 17 17.76 -6.52 -3.07
N SER A 18 17.90 -7.16 -1.92
CA SER A 18 17.39 -8.52 -1.69
C SER A 18 16.07 -8.47 -0.94
N VAL A 19 15.04 -9.09 -1.50
CA VAL A 19 13.72 -9.23 -0.86
C VAL A 19 13.68 -10.56 -0.12
N LEU A 20 13.66 -10.52 1.21
CA LEU A 20 13.66 -11.73 2.04
C LEU A 20 12.35 -12.51 1.90
N PRO A 21 12.37 -13.85 2.04
CA PRO A 21 11.26 -14.70 1.63
C PRO A 21 9.99 -14.70 2.50
N VAL A 22 9.87 -13.86 3.54
CA VAL A 22 8.71 -13.88 4.44
C VAL A 22 8.24 -12.47 4.73
N ALA A 23 7.13 -12.08 4.10
CA ALA A 23 6.21 -11.07 4.61
C ALA A 23 4.93 -11.17 3.80
N ILE A 24 3.87 -11.72 4.38
CA ILE A 24 2.53 -11.33 3.94
C ILE A 24 2.44 -9.84 4.27
N LEU A 25 2.23 -9.03 3.24
CA LEU A 25 1.93 -7.61 3.38
C LEU A 25 0.41 -7.47 3.42
N TYR A 26 -0.07 -6.43 4.09
CA TYR A 26 -1.47 -6.12 4.18
C TYR A 26 -1.72 -4.79 3.48
N GLU A 27 -2.51 -4.81 2.42
CA GLU A 27 -2.96 -3.60 1.74
C GLU A 27 -4.22 -3.08 2.39
N TYR A 28 -4.17 -1.83 2.84
CA TYR A 28 -5.30 -1.09 3.35
C TYR A 28 -5.56 0.16 2.50
N ARG A 29 -6.81 0.60 2.52
CA ARG A 29 -7.22 1.92 2.02
C ARG A 29 -7.86 2.74 3.13
N ILE A 30 -7.51 4.03 3.20
CA ILE A 30 -8.25 5.01 3.99
C ILE A 30 -9.39 5.54 3.12
N THR A 31 -10.61 5.29 3.57
CA THR A 31 -11.86 5.67 2.89
C THR A 31 -12.53 6.84 3.62
N GLY A 32 -13.62 7.37 3.05
CA GLY A 32 -14.33 8.52 3.62
C GLY A 32 -13.76 9.88 3.22
N ILE A 33 -12.72 9.90 2.38
CA ILE A 33 -12.18 11.11 1.74
C ILE A 33 -12.89 11.30 0.40
N SER A 34 -13.39 12.52 0.14
CA SER A 34 -14.01 12.81 -1.16
C SER A 34 -12.99 12.65 -2.31
N PRO A 35 -13.37 11.99 -3.42
CA PRO A 35 -12.47 11.78 -4.55
C PRO A 35 -12.02 13.09 -5.20
N ASN A 36 -12.86 14.13 -5.10
CA ASN A 36 -12.63 15.47 -5.67
C ASN A 36 -11.67 16.32 -4.83
N GLU A 37 -11.21 15.83 -3.68
CA GLU A 37 -10.26 16.56 -2.86
C GLU A 37 -8.91 16.73 -3.55
N LYS A 38 -8.31 17.90 -3.32
CA LYS A 38 -6.95 18.18 -3.79
C LYS A 38 -5.97 17.25 -3.11
N ARG A 39 -4.89 16.88 -3.80
CA ARG A 39 -3.83 16.01 -3.26
C ARG A 39 -3.27 16.49 -1.92
N ALA A 40 -3.13 17.81 -1.74
CA ALA A 40 -2.67 18.39 -0.48
C ALA A 40 -3.67 18.16 0.68
N THR A 41 -4.97 18.26 0.42
CA THR A 41 -6.01 17.97 1.43
C THR A 41 -6.02 16.49 1.79
N LYS A 42 -5.98 15.60 0.78
CA LYS A 42 -5.88 14.15 0.99
C LYS A 42 -4.68 13.80 1.88
N ARG A 43 -3.50 14.33 1.54
CA ARG A 43 -2.29 14.17 2.36
C ARG A 43 -2.51 14.63 3.80
N ARG A 44 -3.11 15.81 4.01
CA ARG A 44 -3.41 16.32 5.36
C ARG A 44 -4.32 15.36 6.13
N TYR A 45 -5.36 14.83 5.49
CA TYR A 45 -6.30 13.90 6.12
C TYR A 45 -5.60 12.60 6.53
N ILE A 46 -4.76 12.03 5.65
CA ILE A 46 -3.98 10.83 5.95
C ILE A 46 -2.99 11.08 7.09
N GLU A 47 -2.26 12.20 7.07
CA GLU A 47 -1.35 12.58 8.16
C GLU A 47 -2.10 12.76 9.49
N THR A 48 -3.25 13.43 9.48
CA THR A 48 -4.13 13.57 10.66
C THR A 48 -4.60 12.22 11.18
N ALA A 49 -5.04 11.31 10.31
CA ALA A 49 -5.46 9.96 10.69
C ALA A 49 -4.32 9.18 11.36
N ILE A 50 -3.12 9.21 10.78
CA ILE A 50 -1.95 8.55 11.35
C ILE A 50 -1.57 9.14 12.70
N GLN A 51 -1.57 10.47 12.84
CA GLN A 51 -1.15 11.13 14.08
C GLN A 51 -2.14 10.96 15.23
N ASN A 52 -3.44 10.94 14.94
CA ASN A 52 -4.51 10.92 15.95
C ASN A 52 -5.04 9.51 16.25
N THR A 53 -4.59 8.50 15.53
CA THR A 53 -4.94 7.10 15.78
C THR A 53 -3.76 6.38 16.42
N SER A 54 -3.88 5.95 17.68
CA SER A 54 -2.76 5.39 18.45
C SER A 54 -2.08 4.22 17.74
N PHE A 55 -2.83 3.22 17.29
CA PHE A 55 -2.21 2.04 16.64
C PHE A 55 -1.50 2.40 15.32
N LEU A 56 -1.96 3.41 14.56
CA LEU A 56 -1.24 3.88 13.36
C LEU A 56 0.00 4.68 13.74
N ARG A 57 -0.11 5.58 14.71
CA ARG A 57 1.01 6.41 15.18
C ARG A 57 2.13 5.54 15.73
N ASP A 58 1.79 4.61 16.60
CA ASP A 58 2.73 3.80 17.37
C ASP A 58 3.38 2.72 16.47
N ASN A 59 2.72 2.34 15.38
CA ASN A 59 3.21 1.40 14.36
C ASN A 59 3.66 2.07 13.06
N ARG A 60 4.07 3.35 13.08
CA ARG A 60 4.46 4.09 11.86
C ARG A 60 5.66 3.50 11.12
N LYS A 61 6.50 2.72 11.80
CA LYS A 61 7.60 1.95 11.19
C LYS A 61 7.13 0.62 10.61
N SER A 62 5.90 0.24 10.89
CA SER A 62 5.30 -1.05 10.50
C SER A 62 4.51 -0.97 9.19
N PHE A 63 4.47 0.18 8.52
CA PHE A 63 3.81 0.36 7.24
C PHE A 63 4.43 1.50 6.40
N ALA A 64 4.10 1.50 5.12
CA ALA A 64 4.32 2.60 4.18
C ALA A 64 2.97 3.14 3.67
N THR A 65 2.94 4.41 3.25
CA THR A 65 1.76 5.03 2.64
C THR A 65 2.16 5.93 1.49
N ASP A 66 1.30 6.02 0.48
CA ASP A 66 1.43 6.98 -0.63
C ASP A 66 0.90 8.38 -0.27
N TYR A 67 0.34 8.54 0.94
CA TYR A 67 -0.33 9.74 1.42
C TYR A 67 -1.51 10.20 0.54
N PHE A 68 -2.11 9.29 -0.22
CA PHE A 68 -3.31 9.54 -1.01
C PHE A 68 -4.49 8.78 -0.42
N ASP A 69 -4.40 7.46 -0.38
CA ASP A 69 -5.38 6.57 0.23
C ASP A 69 -4.80 5.24 0.68
N THR A 70 -3.61 4.84 0.20
CA THR A 70 -3.14 3.47 0.34
C THR A 70 -2.12 3.34 1.48
N ILE A 71 -2.25 2.28 2.26
CA ILE A 71 -1.29 1.83 3.27
C ILE A 71 -0.87 0.40 2.97
N ILE A 72 0.43 0.15 2.89
CA ILE A 72 0.99 -1.20 2.82
C ILE A 72 1.68 -1.49 4.14
N SER A 73 1.17 -2.46 4.89
CA SER A 73 1.67 -2.81 6.23
C SER A 73 2.36 -4.16 6.25
N TRP A 74 3.43 -4.30 7.03
CA TRP A 74 4.07 -5.59 7.31
C TRP A 74 3.46 -6.31 8.53
N VAL A 75 2.45 -5.71 9.17
CA VAL A 75 1.67 -6.27 10.27
C VAL A 75 0.17 -6.08 10.03
N ASP A 76 -0.67 -6.95 10.57
CA ASP A 76 -2.12 -6.77 10.50
C ASP A 76 -2.58 -5.62 11.41
N LEU A 77 -2.86 -4.45 10.81
CA LEU A 77 -3.32 -3.26 11.51
C LEU A 77 -4.71 -3.43 12.16
N HIS A 78 -5.56 -4.32 11.65
CA HIS A 78 -6.87 -4.58 12.25
C HIS A 78 -6.76 -5.33 13.58
N SER A 79 -5.76 -6.20 13.72
CA SER A 79 -5.46 -6.89 14.98
C SER A 79 -4.91 -5.97 16.07
N LEU A 80 -4.30 -4.84 15.71
CA LEU A 80 -3.57 -3.96 16.64
C LEU A 80 -4.43 -2.91 17.34
N GLY A 81 -5.66 -2.66 16.90
CA GLY A 81 -6.57 -1.74 17.59
C GLY A 81 -7.39 -0.80 16.71
N ALA A 82 -7.70 -1.20 15.48
CA ALA A 82 -8.66 -0.44 14.66
C ALA A 82 -10.04 -0.36 15.35
N GLY A 83 -10.73 0.77 15.16
CA GLY A 83 -12.01 1.09 15.81
C GLY A 83 -13.16 0.17 15.43
N PRO A 84 -14.41 0.49 15.84
CA PRO A 84 -15.56 -0.36 15.58
C PRO A 84 -15.70 -0.69 14.10
N LYS A 85 -16.13 -1.93 13.81
CA LYS A 85 -16.46 -2.36 12.45
C LYS A 85 -17.61 -1.50 11.92
N VAL A 86 -17.40 -0.91 10.75
CA VAL A 86 -18.38 -0.06 10.03
C VAL A 86 -18.95 -0.81 8.82
N GLY A 87 -18.22 -1.80 8.31
CA GLY A 87 -18.68 -2.79 7.34
C GLY A 87 -18.17 -4.19 7.72
N ALA A 88 -19.04 -5.19 7.70
CA ALA A 88 -18.65 -6.58 7.91
C ALA A 88 -18.24 -7.20 6.58
N TYR A 89 -17.13 -7.94 6.58
CA TYR A 89 -16.78 -8.82 5.48
C TYR A 89 -17.89 -9.87 5.30
N ASP A 90 -18.35 -10.03 4.07
CA ASP A 90 -19.42 -10.91 3.61
C ASP A 90 -18.94 -11.56 2.32
N GLU A 91 -18.59 -12.84 2.41
CA GLU A 91 -18.07 -13.65 1.31
C GLU A 91 -19.05 -13.76 0.12
N SER A 92 -20.33 -13.48 0.33
CA SER A 92 -21.37 -13.51 -0.71
C SER A 92 -21.48 -12.22 -1.52
N ILE A 93 -20.82 -11.13 -1.09
CA ILE A 93 -20.85 -9.82 -1.74
C ILE A 93 -19.49 -9.55 -2.40
N THR A 94 -19.50 -9.46 -3.73
CA THR A 94 -18.38 -8.95 -4.51
C THR A 94 -18.07 -7.52 -4.02
N ASP A 95 -16.86 -7.30 -3.49
CA ASP A 95 -16.38 -6.07 -2.83
C ASP A 95 -16.69 -5.89 -1.33
N SER A 96 -17.13 -6.94 -0.64
CA SER A 96 -17.16 -6.88 0.81
C SER A 96 -15.74 -6.75 1.39
N ALA A 97 -15.56 -5.81 2.29
CA ALA A 97 -14.27 -5.51 2.89
C ALA A 97 -14.44 -5.26 4.38
N ASP A 98 -13.54 -5.82 5.20
CA ASP A 98 -13.47 -5.46 6.62
C ASP A 98 -13.08 -3.98 6.69
N GLU A 99 -13.98 -3.15 7.20
CA GLU A 99 -13.80 -1.70 7.28
C GLU A 99 -14.04 -1.25 8.71
N ARG A 100 -13.06 -0.52 9.27
CA ARG A 100 -13.04 -0.13 10.67
C ARG A 100 -12.88 1.37 10.82
N ARG A 101 -13.60 1.96 11.77
CA ARG A 101 -13.55 3.39 12.02
C ARG A 101 -12.15 3.82 12.46
N LEU A 102 -11.63 4.89 11.87
CA LEU A 102 -10.42 5.58 12.34
C LEU A 102 -10.80 6.80 13.18
N ILE A 103 -11.12 7.91 12.51
CA ILE A 103 -11.37 9.21 13.13
C ILE A 103 -12.34 10.03 12.29
N ASP A 104 -12.87 11.08 12.90
CA ASP A 104 -13.53 12.17 12.18
C ASP A 104 -12.55 13.31 11.96
N VAL A 105 -12.50 13.81 10.73
CA VAL A 105 -11.74 15.00 10.36
C VAL A 105 -12.74 16.10 10.03
N VAL A 106 -12.76 17.15 10.85
CA VAL A 106 -13.55 18.35 10.59
C VAL A 106 -12.69 19.33 9.80
N ASP A 107 -13.14 19.69 8.60
CA ASP A 107 -12.55 20.75 7.79
C ASP A 107 -13.62 21.77 7.43
N ARG A 108 -13.56 22.93 8.09
CA ARG A 108 -14.59 23.98 8.01
C ARG A 108 -15.97 23.40 8.35
N ASP A 109 -16.87 23.35 7.37
CA ASP A 109 -18.26 22.91 7.54
C ASP A 109 -18.47 21.44 7.12
N VAL A 110 -17.40 20.73 6.76
CA VAL A 110 -17.46 19.34 6.30
C VAL A 110 -16.80 18.43 7.32
N THR A 111 -17.52 17.41 7.77
CA THR A 111 -16.95 16.32 8.57
C THR A 111 -16.72 15.11 7.66
N SER A 112 -15.46 14.70 7.54
CA SER A 112 -15.06 13.48 6.83
C SER A 112 -14.87 12.35 7.81
N HIS A 113 -15.52 11.23 7.50
CA HIS A 113 -15.66 10.06 8.34
C HIS A 113 -14.65 9.00 7.90
N LEU A 114 -13.43 9.06 8.42
CA LEU A 114 -12.33 8.24 7.90
C LEU A 114 -12.40 6.83 8.47
N ASN A 115 -12.26 5.84 7.58
CA ASN A 115 -12.18 4.44 7.96
C ASN A 115 -10.94 3.79 7.34
N LEU A 116 -10.52 2.67 7.92
CA LEU A 116 -9.48 1.80 7.41
C LEU A 116 -10.14 0.55 6.84
N ARG A 117 -9.94 0.31 5.55
CA ARG A 117 -10.47 -0.85 4.83
C ARG A 117 -9.34 -1.80 4.49
N LEU A 118 -9.42 -3.06 4.92
CA LEU A 118 -8.52 -4.11 4.45
C LEU A 118 -8.91 -4.46 3.00
N SER A 119 -7.98 -4.27 2.06
CA SER A 119 -8.23 -4.57 0.64
C SER A 119 -7.85 -6.02 0.33
N ALA A 120 -6.64 -6.45 0.71
CA ALA A 120 -6.18 -7.82 0.55
C ALA A 120 -4.88 -8.06 1.33
N PRO A 121 -4.63 -9.29 1.81
CA PRO A 121 -3.28 -9.76 2.06
C PRO A 121 -2.57 -9.98 0.72
N MET A 122 -1.29 -9.65 0.69
CA MET A 122 -0.44 -9.72 -0.50
C MET A 122 0.81 -10.52 -0.16
N ASP A 123 1.21 -11.41 -1.05
CA ASP A 123 2.56 -11.96 -1.02
C ASP A 123 3.47 -11.24 -2.03
N LEU A 124 4.76 -11.44 -1.90
CA LEU A 124 5.76 -10.98 -2.87
C LEU A 124 6.13 -12.09 -3.86
N ALA A 125 5.33 -13.14 -4.03
CA ALA A 125 5.63 -14.26 -4.92
C ALA A 125 5.68 -13.82 -6.38
N ALA A 126 4.67 -13.10 -6.89
CA ALA A 126 4.69 -12.59 -8.27
C ALA A 126 5.88 -11.64 -8.48
N PHE A 127 6.12 -10.70 -7.55
CA PHE A 127 7.28 -9.81 -7.62
C PHE A 127 8.60 -10.58 -7.72
N ARG A 128 8.80 -11.60 -6.89
CA ARG A 128 9.99 -12.46 -6.93
C ARG A 128 10.11 -13.23 -8.24
N SER A 129 8.99 -13.67 -8.81
CA SER A 129 9.01 -14.38 -10.10
C SER A 129 9.53 -13.51 -11.25
N CYS A 130 9.42 -12.18 -11.13
CA CYS A 130 9.95 -11.22 -12.09
C CYS A 130 11.42 -10.86 -11.84
N VAL A 131 11.96 -11.17 -10.66
CA VAL A 131 13.37 -10.91 -10.35
C VAL A 131 14.23 -11.87 -11.17
N GLY A 132 14.84 -11.35 -12.24
CA GLY A 132 15.66 -12.13 -13.16
C GLY A 132 14.92 -12.79 -14.32
N SER A 133 13.62 -12.50 -14.50
CA SER A 133 12.91 -12.92 -15.71
C SER A 133 13.36 -12.09 -16.92
N SER A 134 13.41 -12.72 -18.09
CA SER A 134 13.63 -12.03 -19.37
C SER A 134 12.34 -12.06 -20.16
N HIS A 135 11.96 -10.90 -20.71
CA HIS A 135 10.76 -10.74 -21.52
C HIS A 135 11.15 -10.10 -22.85
N ASP A 136 10.51 -10.53 -23.94
CA ASP A 136 10.78 -10.01 -25.29
C ASP A 136 10.57 -8.49 -25.40
N ASN A 137 9.66 -7.94 -24.57
CA ASN A 137 9.45 -6.50 -24.41
C ASN A 137 9.39 -6.10 -22.93
N PRO A 138 10.53 -5.88 -22.27
CA PRO A 138 10.59 -5.57 -20.84
C PRO A 138 9.85 -4.28 -20.48
N ALA A 139 9.79 -3.32 -21.41
CA ALA A 139 9.15 -2.02 -21.19
C ALA A 139 7.61 -2.09 -21.17
N ALA A 140 7.02 -3.14 -21.75
CA ALA A 140 5.57 -3.33 -21.80
C ALA A 140 5.07 -4.44 -20.87
N TYR A 141 5.98 -5.18 -20.22
CA TYR A 141 5.61 -6.26 -19.32
C TYR A 141 5.13 -5.70 -17.98
N ASN A 142 3.89 -6.01 -17.62
CA ASN A 142 3.31 -5.70 -16.32
C ASN A 142 2.88 -7.03 -15.65
N PRO A 143 3.55 -7.47 -14.58
CA PRO A 143 3.18 -8.71 -13.92
C PRO A 143 1.80 -8.60 -13.26
N GLU A 144 1.03 -9.68 -13.36
CA GLU A 144 -0.23 -9.85 -12.63
C GLU A 144 0.00 -9.74 -11.11
N ARG A 145 -0.93 -9.11 -10.41
CA ARG A 145 -0.86 -8.89 -8.96
C ARG A 145 -1.13 -10.22 -8.23
N THR A 146 -0.20 -10.75 -7.42
CA THR A 146 -0.56 -11.85 -6.51
C THR A 146 -1.46 -11.33 -5.40
N ARG A 147 -2.65 -11.92 -5.28
CA ARG A 147 -3.48 -11.80 -4.07
C ARG A 147 -3.29 -13.09 -3.27
N ALA A 148 -3.00 -12.96 -1.97
CA ALA A 148 -3.10 -14.10 -1.08
C ALA A 148 -4.59 -14.31 -0.74
N ASN A 149 -5.04 -15.56 -0.64
CA ASN A 149 -6.38 -15.85 -0.14
C ASN A 149 -6.43 -15.50 1.36
N LEU A 150 -7.53 -14.87 1.79
CA LEU A 150 -7.84 -14.62 3.20
C LEU A 150 -8.12 -15.93 3.94
#